data_AF-A0A195FTD9-F1
#
_entry.id   AF-A0A195FTD9-F1
#
_cell.length_a   1.000
_cell.length_b   1.000
_cell.length_c   1.000
_cell.angle_alpha   90.00
_cell.angle_beta   90.00
_cell.angle_gamma   90.00
#
_symmetry.space_group_name_H-M   'P 1'
#
loop_
_entity.id
_entity.type
_entity.pdbx_description
1 polymer ?
#
loop_
_entity_poly.entity_id
_entity_poly.type
_entity_poly.pdbx_seq_one_letter_code
_entity_poly.pdbx_strand_id
1 'polypeptide(L)'
;MIFSYVLPTLIPVYFWDETWNRSFISQVARVMLVLHASFSINSFAHTWGTKPYNKNIRPTENMSVSVVCSGEGFHNYHHTFPWDYRASEFNWYIFNHSSFFIDMFAKIGWAYNLKKPSPELVKRVAADKGDGSRAKWDEIPVCN
;
A
#
# COMPACT_ATOMS: atom_id res chain seq x y z
N MET A 1 17.01 2.44 -15.46
CA MET A 1 17.35 1.48 -16.53
C MET A 1 18.27 0.35 -16.07
N ILE A 2 19.40 0.62 -15.41
CA ILE A 2 20.33 -0.44 -14.96
C ILE A 2 19.65 -1.47 -14.04
N PHE A 3 19.06 -1.02 -12.92
CA PHE A 3 18.40 -1.92 -11.96
C PHE A 3 17.03 -2.45 -12.42
N SER A 4 16.43 -1.84 -13.44
CA SER A 4 15.08 -2.18 -13.88
C SER A 4 15.05 -3.12 -15.08
N TYR A 5 16.05 -3.02 -15.96
CA TYR A 5 16.15 -3.78 -17.21
C TYR A 5 17.50 -4.50 -17.34
N VAL A 6 18.61 -3.80 -17.19
CA VAL A 6 19.94 -4.40 -17.47
C VAL A 6 20.25 -5.54 -16.50
N LEU A 7 20.35 -5.26 -15.19
CA LEU A 7 20.66 -6.29 -14.19
C LEU A 7 19.61 -7.42 -14.18
N PRO A 8 18.29 -7.14 -14.17
CA PRO A 8 17.29 -8.20 -14.19
C PRO A 8 17.26 -9.02 -15.48
N THR A 9 17.76 -8.50 -16.61
CA THR A 9 17.91 -9.28 -17.84
C THR A 9 19.21 -10.11 -17.83
N LEU A 10 20.30 -9.59 -17.28
CA LEU A 10 21.57 -10.30 -17.21
C LEU A 10 21.54 -11.47 -16.22
N ILE A 11 20.90 -11.31 -15.05
CA ILE A 11 20.89 -12.35 -14.01
C ILE A 11 20.35 -13.70 -14.55
N PRO A 12 19.18 -13.76 -15.20
CA PRO A 12 18.68 -15.02 -15.77
C PRO A 12 19.61 -15.67 -16.78
N VAL A 13 20.23 -14.85 -17.63
CA VAL A 13 21.11 -15.30 -18.71
C VAL A 13 22.38 -15.93 -18.13
N TYR A 14 22.99 -15.31 -17.12
CA TYR A 14 24.27 -15.77 -16.58
C TYR A 14 24.16 -16.79 -15.43
N PHE A 15 23.06 -16.79 -14.66
CA PHE A 15 22.96 -17.63 -13.46
C PHE A 15 22.11 -18.89 -13.64
N TRP A 16 21.25 -18.96 -14.66
CA TRP A 16 20.45 -20.16 -14.93
C TRP A 16 20.21 -20.42 -16.43
N ASP A 17 21.09 -19.89 -17.28
CA ASP A 17 21.17 -20.16 -18.73
C ASP A 17 19.88 -19.86 -19.52
N GLU A 18 19.18 -18.79 -19.12
CA GLU A 18 18.01 -18.32 -19.87
C GLU A 18 18.42 -17.58 -21.16
N THR A 19 17.59 -17.66 -22.19
CA THR A 19 17.78 -16.94 -23.44
C THR A 19 17.60 -15.43 -23.28
N TRP A 20 18.43 -14.63 -23.97
CA TRP A 20 18.36 -13.17 -23.98
C TRP A 20 16.94 -12.63 -24.28
N ASN A 21 16.28 -13.20 -25.29
CA ASN A 21 14.95 -12.76 -25.71
C ASN A 21 13.89 -12.98 -24.61
N ARG A 22 13.84 -14.17 -24.01
CA ARG A 22 12.87 -14.46 -22.93
C ARG A 22 13.15 -13.62 -21.69
N SER A 23 14.43 -13.49 -21.33
CA SER A 23 14.86 -12.68 -20.20
C SER A 23 14.44 -11.20 -20.38
N PHE A 24 14.70 -10.61 -21.55
CA PHE A 24 14.32 -9.23 -21.82
C PHE A 24 12.80 -9.01 -21.87
N ILE A 25 12.05 -9.87 -22.59
CA ILE A 25 10.59 -9.79 -22.68
C ILE A 25 9.95 -9.91 -21.29
N SER A 26 10.47 -10.81 -20.44
CA SER A 26 10.02 -10.95 -19.05
C SER A 26 10.19 -9.64 -18.27
N GLN A 27 11.31 -8.93 -18.43
CA GLN A 27 11.52 -7.64 -17.75
C GLN A 27 10.60 -6.54 -18.28
N VAL A 28 10.34 -6.50 -19.58
CA VAL A 28 9.37 -5.56 -20.16
C VAL A 28 7.97 -5.83 -19.60
N ALA A 29 7.52 -7.09 -19.62
CA ALA A 29 6.23 -7.49 -19.06
C ALA A 29 6.14 -7.17 -17.57
N ARG A 30 7.19 -7.44 -16.79
CA ARG A 30 7.28 -7.10 -15.36
C ARG A 30 7.07 -5.61 -15.13
N VAL A 31 7.81 -4.75 -15.84
CA VAL A 31 7.68 -3.29 -15.67
C VAL A 31 6.29 -2.82 -16.10
N MET A 32 5.74 -3.35 -17.20
CA MET A 32 4.38 -3.04 -17.60
C MET A 32 3.38 -3.39 -16.51
N LEU A 33 3.43 -4.61 -15.96
CA LEU A 33 2.51 -5.04 -14.90
C LEU A 33 2.63 -4.17 -13.65
N VAL A 34 3.85 -3.85 -13.21
CA VAL A 34 4.09 -2.98 -12.05
C VAL A 34 3.51 -1.58 -12.30
N LEU A 35 3.77 -0.98 -13.46
CA LEU A 35 3.23 0.34 -13.79
C LEU A 35 1.70 0.35 -13.85
N HIS A 36 1.09 -0.67 -14.47
CA HIS A 36 -0.37 -0.77 -14.52
C HIS A 36 -0.96 -0.96 -13.13
N ALA A 37 -0.36 -1.79 -12.28
CA ALA A 37 -0.78 -1.95 -10.89
C ALA A 37 -0.69 -0.60 -10.13
N SER A 38 0.45 0.09 -10.20
CA SER A 38 0.63 1.38 -9.54
C SER A 38 -0.34 2.45 -10.03
N PHE A 39 -0.53 2.58 -11.34
CA PHE A 39 -1.47 3.56 -11.90
C PHE A 39 -2.93 3.19 -11.66
N SER A 40 -3.24 1.90 -11.53
CA SER A 40 -4.58 1.45 -11.17
C SER A 40 -5.03 2.03 -9.82
N ILE A 41 -4.12 2.29 -8.87
CA ILE A 41 -4.44 2.95 -7.58
C ILE A 41 -5.08 4.32 -7.82
N ASN A 42 -4.47 5.14 -8.69
CA ASN A 42 -4.95 6.48 -9.01
C ASN A 42 -6.35 6.47 -9.67
N SER A 43 -6.76 5.34 -10.23
CA SER A 43 -8.08 5.13 -10.80
C SER A 43 -9.04 4.50 -9.78
N PHE A 44 -8.75 3.29 -9.31
CA PHE A 44 -9.67 2.50 -8.50
C PHE A 44 -9.84 3.06 -7.09
N ALA A 45 -8.74 3.43 -6.41
CA ALA A 45 -8.78 3.94 -5.03
C ALA A 45 -9.38 5.36 -4.93
N HIS A 46 -9.57 6.06 -6.04
CA HIS A 46 -10.25 7.36 -6.09
C HIS A 46 -11.69 7.29 -6.60
N THR A 47 -12.11 6.16 -7.14
CA THR A 47 -13.42 6.02 -7.80
C THR A 47 -14.35 5.04 -7.06
N TRP A 48 -13.82 3.96 -6.49
CA TRP A 48 -14.63 2.91 -5.86
C TRP A 48 -14.14 2.56 -4.45
N GLY A 49 -14.95 2.89 -3.45
CA GLY A 49 -14.68 2.56 -2.06
C GLY A 49 -15.53 3.40 -1.09
N THR A 50 -15.19 3.32 0.19
CA THR A 50 -15.84 4.10 1.27
C THR A 50 -14.96 5.25 1.74
N LYS A 51 -15.50 6.23 2.47
CA LYS A 51 -14.76 7.40 2.99
C LYS A 51 -14.93 7.57 4.50
N PRO A 52 -14.48 6.59 5.31
CA PRO A 52 -14.73 6.57 6.75
C PRO A 52 -14.04 7.70 7.54
N TYR A 53 -12.99 8.34 7.01
CA TYR A 53 -12.21 9.37 7.71
C TYR A 53 -12.51 10.77 7.22
N ASN A 54 -12.67 10.95 5.91
CA ASN A 54 -12.97 12.25 5.32
C ASN A 54 -13.76 12.09 4.02
N LYS A 55 -15.07 12.38 4.06
CA LYS A 55 -15.95 12.30 2.89
C LYS A 55 -15.76 13.44 1.89
N ASN A 56 -15.13 14.53 2.32
CA ASN A 56 -14.97 15.76 1.52
C ASN A 56 -13.78 15.68 0.55
N ILE A 57 -12.94 14.65 0.64
CA ILE A 57 -11.84 14.39 -0.28
C ILE A 57 -12.20 13.24 -1.25
N ARG A 58 -11.52 13.17 -2.40
CA ARG A 58 -11.74 12.10 -3.39
C ARG A 58 -11.28 10.70 -2.97
N PRO A 59 -10.10 10.51 -2.33
CA PRO A 59 -9.59 9.20 -1.92
C PRO A 59 -10.61 8.35 -1.16
N THR A 60 -10.64 7.06 -1.46
CA THR A 60 -11.51 6.07 -0.83
C THR A 60 -10.71 4.93 -0.20
N GLU A 61 -11.29 4.28 0.79
CA GLU A 61 -10.84 3.01 1.34
C GLU A 61 -11.35 1.84 0.49
N ASN A 62 -10.43 1.00 0.04
CA ASN A 62 -10.74 -0.21 -0.72
C ASN A 62 -9.77 -1.35 -0.36
N MET A 63 -10.26 -2.34 0.38
CA MET A 63 -9.46 -3.48 0.83
C MET A 63 -8.90 -4.32 -0.33
N SER A 64 -9.70 -4.52 -1.39
CA SER A 64 -9.28 -5.29 -2.57
C SER A 64 -8.13 -4.61 -3.30
N VAL A 65 -8.15 -3.28 -3.40
CA VAL A 65 -7.01 -2.51 -3.95
C VAL A 65 -5.79 -2.64 -3.05
N SER A 66 -5.98 -2.69 -1.72
CA SER A 66 -4.85 -2.86 -0.78
C SER A 66 -4.11 -4.18 -0.98
N VAL A 67 -4.81 -5.27 -1.28
CA VAL A 67 -4.18 -6.57 -1.61
C VAL A 67 -3.32 -6.46 -2.87
N VAL A 68 -3.91 -5.92 -3.95
CA VAL A 68 -3.24 -5.86 -5.26
C VAL A 68 -2.07 -4.89 -5.25
N CYS A 69 -2.15 -3.83 -4.45
CA CYS A 69 -1.19 -2.74 -4.40
C CYS A 69 -0.39 -2.69 -3.09
N SER A 70 -0.33 -3.81 -2.36
CA SER A 70 0.54 -4.03 -1.20
C SER A 70 0.43 -3.02 -0.04
N GLY A 71 -0.75 -2.45 0.22
CA GLY A 71 -0.95 -1.48 1.32
C GLY A 71 -1.59 -0.16 0.92
N GLU A 72 -1.59 0.17 -0.36
CA GLU A 72 -2.04 1.48 -0.85
C GLU A 72 -3.57 1.64 -0.94
N GLY A 73 -4.34 0.62 -0.52
CA GLY A 73 -5.81 0.64 -0.58
C GLY A 73 -6.47 1.48 0.52
N PHE A 74 -5.71 1.85 1.57
CA PHE A 74 -6.20 2.68 2.68
C PHE A 74 -6.07 4.18 2.38
N HIS A 75 -6.51 4.59 1.19
CA HIS A 75 -6.19 5.90 0.61
C HIS A 75 -6.95 7.05 1.28
N ASN A 76 -8.15 6.82 1.83
CA ASN A 76 -8.86 7.86 2.57
C ASN A 76 -8.16 8.18 3.90
N TYR A 77 -7.65 7.15 4.58
CA TYR A 77 -6.85 7.28 5.79
C TYR A 77 -5.53 7.98 5.49
N HIS A 78 -4.79 7.48 4.49
CA HIS A 78 -3.49 8.04 4.10
C HIS A 78 -3.58 9.54 3.80
N HIS A 79 -4.59 9.98 3.03
CA HIS A 79 -4.77 11.40 2.74
C HIS A 79 -5.29 12.22 3.94
N THR A 80 -5.92 11.57 4.93
CA THR A 80 -6.39 12.25 6.15
C THR A 80 -5.27 12.38 7.19
N PHE A 81 -4.38 11.39 7.28
CA PHE A 81 -3.26 11.32 8.22
C PHE A 81 -1.95 11.03 7.47
N PRO A 82 -1.46 11.94 6.62
CA PRO A 82 -0.31 11.69 5.73
C PRO A 82 1.02 11.47 6.47
N TRP A 83 1.05 11.70 7.78
CA TRP A 83 2.23 11.47 8.62
C TRP A 83 2.25 10.10 9.32
N ASP A 84 1.20 9.29 9.22
CA ASP A 84 1.24 7.92 9.74
C ASP A 84 2.16 7.07 8.86
N TYR A 85 3.19 6.46 9.46
CA TYR A 85 4.14 5.61 8.73
C TYR A 85 3.48 4.39 8.07
N ARG A 86 2.34 3.94 8.58
CA ARG A 86 1.62 2.76 8.07
C ARG A 86 0.74 3.10 6.89
N ALA A 87 0.35 4.36 6.71
CA ALA A 87 -0.69 4.76 5.76
C ALA A 87 -2.05 4.04 5.96
N SER A 88 -2.26 3.34 7.07
CA SER A 88 -3.50 2.66 7.45
C SER A 88 -3.75 2.78 8.95
N GLU A 89 -5.02 2.80 9.37
CA GLU A 89 -5.33 2.82 10.80
C GLU A 89 -4.92 1.52 11.49
N PHE A 90 -5.29 0.40 10.87
CA PHE A 90 -5.09 -0.95 11.39
C PHE A 90 -3.84 -1.59 10.79
N ASN A 91 -3.19 -2.44 11.60
CA ASN A 91 -1.97 -3.13 11.21
C ASN A 91 -2.28 -4.50 10.58
N TRP A 92 -3.05 -4.51 9.50
CA TRP A 92 -3.31 -5.74 8.75
C TRP A 92 -2.13 -6.06 7.84
N TYR A 93 -1.13 -6.80 8.34
CA TYR A 93 0.07 -7.14 7.56
C TYR A 93 -0.21 -7.92 6.26
N ILE A 94 -1.35 -8.61 6.17
CA ILE A 94 -1.83 -9.25 4.93
C ILE A 94 -2.20 -8.20 3.88
N PHE A 95 -2.74 -7.07 4.31
CA PHE A 95 -3.22 -6.00 3.43
C PHE A 95 -2.24 -4.82 3.34
N ASN A 96 -1.22 -4.76 4.19
CA ASN A 96 -0.24 -3.68 4.27
C ASN A 96 1.19 -4.22 4.50
N HIS A 97 1.80 -4.70 3.43
CA HIS A 97 3.15 -5.25 3.46
C HIS A 97 4.22 -4.20 3.77
N SER A 98 3.99 -2.93 3.39
CA SER A 98 4.89 -1.81 3.67
C SER A 98 5.07 -1.59 5.17
N SER A 99 3.96 -1.53 5.93
CA SER A 99 4.01 -1.38 7.40
C SER A 99 4.74 -2.55 8.07
N PHE A 100 4.49 -3.78 7.63
CA PHE A 100 5.17 -4.98 8.13
C PHE A 100 6.68 -4.89 7.92
N PHE A 101 7.11 -4.48 6.72
CA PHE A 101 8.53 -4.31 6.39
C PHE A 101 9.17 -3.24 7.28
N ILE A 102 8.52 -2.09 7.46
CA ILE A 102 9.02 -1.03 8.35
C ILE A 102 9.12 -1.53 9.80
N ASP A 103 8.11 -2.26 10.29
CA ASP A 103 8.10 -2.82 11.65
C ASP A 103 9.25 -3.83 11.86
N MET A 104 9.59 -4.64 10.84
CA MET A 104 10.76 -5.53 10.89
C MET A 104 12.07 -4.74 11.03
N PHE A 105 12.22 -3.65 10.28
CA PHE A 105 13.42 -2.82 10.33
C PHE A 105 13.49 -2.01 11.63
N ALA A 106 12.35 -1.65 12.22
CA ALA A 106 12.30 -1.04 13.53
C ALA A 106 12.78 -2.00 14.64
N LYS A 107 12.43 -3.29 14.54
CA LYS A 107 12.90 -4.32 15.50
C LYS A 107 14.42 -4.49 15.52
N ILE A 108 15.09 -4.29 14.39
CA ILE A 108 16.56 -4.36 14.28
C ILE A 108 17.24 -2.98 14.44
N GLY A 109 16.48 -1.93 14.78
CA GLY A 109 16.99 -0.59 15.04
C GLY A 109 17.34 0.24 13.80
N TRP A 110 16.97 -0.21 12.60
CA TRP A 110 17.22 0.51 11.35
C TRP A 110 16.16 1.56 11.05
N ALA A 111 14.95 1.40 11.59
CA ALA A 111 13.89 2.39 11.56
C ALA A 111 13.55 2.85 12.99
N TYR A 112 13.29 4.15 13.16
CA TYR A 112 12.98 4.75 14.47
C TYR A 112 12.08 5.97 14.28
N ASN A 113 11.53 6.49 15.38
CA ASN A 113 10.60 7.63 15.39
C ASN A 113 9.37 7.45 14.48
N LEU A 114 8.83 6.22 14.44
CA LEU A 114 7.62 5.89 13.68
C LEU A 114 6.41 6.67 14.23
N LYS A 115 5.86 7.55 13.39
CA LYS A 115 4.75 8.44 13.77
C LYS A 115 3.40 7.77 13.49
N LYS A 116 2.48 7.88 14.45
CA LYS A 116 1.08 7.47 14.30
C LYS A 116 0.16 8.48 15.00
N PRO A 117 -1.05 8.76 14.47
CA PRO A 117 -2.04 9.55 15.16
C PRO A 117 -2.56 8.78 16.39
N SER A 118 -3.04 9.50 17.40
CA SER A 118 -3.66 8.85 18.55
C SER A 118 -5.01 8.23 18.15
N PRO A 119 -5.42 7.10 18.75
CA PRO A 119 -6.72 6.48 18.48
C PRO A 119 -7.89 7.45 18.69
N GLU A 120 -7.79 8.35 19.67
CA GLU A 120 -8.82 9.35 19.98
C GLU A 120 -8.92 10.41 18.87
N LEU A 121 -7.78 10.81 18.29
CA LEU A 121 -7.77 11.72 17.15
C LEU A 121 -8.43 11.08 15.94
N VAL A 122 -8.08 9.82 15.63
CA VAL A 122 -8.66 9.09 14.50
C VAL A 122 -10.17 8.95 14.65
N LYS A 123 -10.65 8.50 15.82
CA LYS A 123 -12.08 8.38 16.12
C LYS A 123 -12.81 9.71 16.01
N ARG A 124 -12.24 10.79 16.53
CA ARG A 124 -12.83 12.14 16.45
C ARG A 124 -12.95 12.61 15.01
N VAL A 125 -11.90 12.47 14.21
CA VAL A 125 -11.90 12.89 12.79
C VAL A 125 -12.88 12.05 11.98
N ALA A 126 -12.92 10.73 12.20
CA ALA A 126 -13.88 9.84 11.53
C ALA A 126 -15.34 10.20 11.90
N ALA A 127 -15.62 10.56 13.16
CA ALA A 127 -16.95 10.98 13.58
C ALA A 127 -17.36 12.34 12.99
N ASP A 128 -16.42 13.29 12.89
CA ASP A 128 -16.66 14.65 12.39
C ASP A 128 -16.77 14.69 10.86
N LYS A 129 -15.84 14.03 10.16
CA LYS A 129 -15.65 14.17 8.70
C LYS A 129 -15.93 12.90 7.91
N GLY A 130 -16.08 11.76 8.56
CA GLY A 130 -16.37 10.49 7.89
C GLY A 130 -17.75 10.45 7.24
N ASP A 131 -17.93 9.49 6.34
CA ASP A 131 -19.23 9.15 5.72
C ASP A 131 -20.08 8.19 6.56
N GLY A 132 -19.64 7.85 7.78
CA GLY A 132 -20.32 6.91 8.68
C GLY A 132 -20.01 5.43 8.40
N SER A 133 -19.20 5.10 7.38
CA SER A 133 -18.83 3.73 7.06
C SER A 133 -17.79 3.11 8.02
N ARG A 134 -17.19 3.92 8.92
CA ARG A 134 -16.08 3.49 9.79
C ARG A 134 -16.42 2.29 10.66
N ALA A 135 -17.67 2.17 11.13
CA ALA A 135 -18.12 1.04 11.96
C ALA A 135 -17.94 -0.32 11.27
N LYS A 136 -18.10 -0.38 9.93
CA LYS A 136 -17.89 -1.63 9.16
C LYS A 136 -16.45 -2.12 9.20
N TRP A 137 -15.51 -1.22 9.49
CA TRP A 137 -14.08 -1.53 9.56
C TRP A 137 -13.66 -1.97 10.98
N ASP A 138 -14.48 -1.73 12.00
CA ASP A 138 -14.22 -2.21 13.37
C ASP A 138 -14.50 -3.72 13.52
N GLU A 139 -15.33 -4.29 12.64
CA GLU A 139 -15.68 -5.72 12.65
C GLU A 139 -14.58 -6.61 12.05
N ILE A 140 -13.59 -6.01 11.36
CA ILE A 140 -12.53 -6.75 10.68
C ILE A 140 -11.43 -7.09 11.69
N PRO A 141 -11.15 -8.37 11.97
CA PRO A 141 -10.17 -8.76 12.97
C PRO A 141 -8.78 -8.25 12.63
N VAL A 142 -8.09 -7.65 13.60
CA VAL A 142 -6.73 -7.13 13.44
C VAL A 142 -5.73 -8.24 13.78
N CYS A 143 -4.68 -8.37 12.96
CA CYS A 143 -3.55 -9.23 13.30
C CYS A 143 -2.76 -8.53 14.41
N ASN A 144 -2.76 -9.11 15.62
CA ASN A 144 -1.92 -8.66 16.73
C ASN A 144 -0.49 -9.16 16.57
#